data_AF-A0A949RGI0-F1
#
_entry.id   AF-A0A949RGI0-F1
#
_cell.length_a   1.000
_cell.length_b   1.000
_cell.length_c   1.000
_cell.angle_alpha   90.00
_cell.angle_beta   90.00
_cell.angle_gamma   90.00
#
_symmetry.space_group_name_H-M   'P 1'
#
loop_
_entity.id
_entity.type
_entity.pdbx_description
1 polymer ?
#
loop_
_entity_poly.entity_id
_entity_poly.type
_entity_poly.pdbx_seq_one_letter_code
_entity_poly.pdbx_strand_id
1 'polypeptide(L)'
;MDIVALIAERKIQEALEEGLLENIDGKGRELDLDENPFEAPEARMGNRLLRNNGFVPAWIAESKDIDEERERLLREREKAVSTQAIANLAPRIAALNRRITLFNMKAPGPGMQKAPV
;
A
#
# COMPACT_ATOMS: atom_id res chain seq x y z
N MET A 1 22.21 18.38 0.91
CA MET A 1 22.51 16.97 1.17
C MET A 1 22.53 16.80 2.69
N ASP A 2 21.85 15.79 3.21
CA ASP A 2 21.66 15.57 4.65
C ASP A 2 22.98 15.13 5.31
N ILE A 3 23.37 15.79 6.42
CA ILE A 3 24.58 15.47 7.18
C ILE A 3 24.53 14.03 7.71
N VAL A 4 23.33 13.54 8.06
CA VAL A 4 23.15 12.16 8.54
C VAL A 4 23.49 11.16 7.43
N ALA A 5 23.09 11.44 6.20
CA ALA A 5 23.39 10.59 5.05
C ALA A 5 24.90 10.53 4.77
N LEU A 6 25.62 11.66 4.89
CA LEU A 6 27.08 11.69 4.70
C LEU A 6 27.82 10.85 5.76
N ILE A 7 27.38 10.94 7.01
CA ILE A 7 27.95 10.14 8.11
C ILE A 7 27.67 8.65 7.89
N ALA A 8 26.45 8.30 7.47
CA ALA A 8 26.07 6.92 7.19
C ALA A 8 26.92 6.33 6.06
N GLU A 9 27.07 7.04 4.95
CA GLU A 9 27.89 6.59 3.81
C GLU A 9 29.33 6.33 4.23
N ARG A 10 29.93 7.26 4.97
CA ARG A 10 31.31 7.10 5.46
C ARG A 10 31.47 5.85 6.32
N LYS A 11 30.53 5.58 7.23
CA LYS A 11 30.57 4.36 8.07
C LYS A 11 30.41 3.07 7.27
N ILE A 12 29.60 3.10 6.21
CA ILE A 12 29.41 1.94 5.32
C ILE A 12 30.72 1.65 4.58
N GLN A 13 31.41 2.67 4.06
CA GLN A 13 32.70 2.52 3.40
C GLN A 13 33.77 1.97 4.36
N GLU A 14 33.89 2.54 5.56
CA GLU A 14 34.83 2.06 6.59
C GLU A 14 34.58 0.57 6.91
N ALA A 15 33.32 0.15 7.05
CA ALA A 15 32.97 -1.25 7.31
C ALA A 15 33.26 -2.20 6.14
N LEU A 16 33.19 -1.70 4.89
CA LEU A 16 33.59 -2.45 3.70
C LEU A 16 35.11 -2.64 3.65
N GLU A 17 35.87 -1.58 3.91
CA GLU A 17 37.34 -1.61 3.94
C GLU A 17 37.87 -2.56 5.04
N GLU A 18 37.19 -2.61 6.19
CA GLU A 18 37.50 -3.51 7.29
C GLU A 18 37.03 -4.97 7.05
N GLY A 19 36.32 -5.24 5.96
CA GLY A 19 35.80 -6.58 5.65
C GLY A 19 34.67 -7.05 6.55
N LEU A 20 34.05 -6.16 7.34
CA LEU A 20 33.00 -6.50 8.31
C LEU A 20 31.74 -7.08 7.64
N LEU A 21 31.52 -6.75 6.36
CA LEU A 21 30.38 -7.24 5.58
C LEU A 21 30.67 -8.55 4.82
N GLU A 22 31.89 -9.09 4.91
CA GLU A 22 32.29 -10.27 4.14
C GLU A 22 31.79 -11.60 4.70
N ASN A 23 31.44 -11.68 5.98
CA ASN A 23 31.03 -12.94 6.63
C ASN A 23 29.78 -12.77 7.50
N ILE A 24 28.83 -11.96 6.98
CA ILE A 24 27.54 -11.75 7.64
C ILE A 24 26.67 -13.02 7.53
N ASP A 25 25.87 -13.25 8.58
CA ASP A 25 24.86 -14.29 8.54
C ASP A 25 23.88 -14.04 7.38
N GLY A 26 23.56 -15.10 6.64
CA GLY A 26 22.76 -15.00 5.42
C GLY A 26 23.51 -14.57 4.15
N LYS A 27 24.83 -14.31 4.17
CA LYS A 27 25.58 -13.99 2.93
C LYS A 27 25.43 -15.10 1.88
N GLY A 28 25.01 -14.72 0.68
CA GLY A 28 24.80 -15.64 -0.45
C GLY A 28 23.55 -16.52 -0.34
N ARG A 29 22.73 -16.36 0.71
CA ARG A 29 21.41 -16.99 0.82
C ARG A 29 20.35 -16.05 0.27
N GLU A 30 19.23 -16.62 -0.17
CA GLU A 30 18.05 -15.83 -0.54
C GLU A 30 17.52 -15.08 0.68
N LEU A 31 17.10 -13.85 0.47
CA LEU A 31 16.51 -13.04 1.53
C LEU A 31 15.11 -13.57 1.84
N ASP A 32 14.83 -13.86 3.11
CA ASP A 32 13.48 -14.18 3.55
C ASP A 32 12.61 -12.92 3.49
N LEU A 33 11.65 -12.91 2.57
CA LEU A 33 10.69 -11.82 2.36
C LEU A 33 9.30 -12.15 2.93
N ASP A 34 9.13 -13.29 3.60
CA ASP A 34 7.84 -13.70 4.17
C ASP A 34 7.45 -12.82 5.36
N GLU A 35 8.42 -12.38 6.15
CA GLU A 35 8.19 -11.44 7.24
C GLU A 35 8.40 -9.99 6.78
N ASN A 36 7.36 -9.18 6.90
CA ASN A 36 7.48 -7.74 6.79
C ASN A 36 7.92 -7.16 8.15
N PRO A 37 9.15 -6.65 8.29
CA PRO A 37 9.64 -6.11 9.57
C PRO A 37 8.91 -4.82 10.00
N PHE A 38 8.18 -4.19 9.08
CA PHE A 38 7.39 -2.98 9.34
C PHE A 38 5.91 -3.29 9.66
N GLU A 39 5.55 -4.58 9.74
CA GLU A 39 4.20 -4.99 10.10
C GLU A 39 4.00 -4.97 11.61
N ALA A 40 2.84 -4.49 12.06
CA ALA A 40 2.47 -4.55 13.47
C ALA A 40 2.50 -6.01 13.98
N PRO A 41 3.10 -6.29 15.16
CA PRO A 41 3.22 -7.64 15.69
C PRO A 41 1.91 -8.43 15.72
N GLU A 42 0.80 -7.75 16.00
CA GLU A 42 -0.54 -8.31 16.13
C GLU A 42 -1.12 -8.73 14.77
N ALA A 43 -0.72 -8.07 13.68
CA ALA A 43 -1.21 -8.35 12.33
C ALA A 43 -0.45 -9.51 11.64
N ARG A 44 0.83 -9.72 11.98
CA ARG A 44 1.72 -10.69 11.32
C ARG A 44 1.12 -12.09 11.23
N MET A 45 0.61 -12.63 12.33
CA MET A 45 0.06 -13.99 12.34
C MET A 45 -1.20 -14.11 11.46
N GLY A 46 -2.10 -13.12 11.53
CA GLY A 46 -3.30 -13.10 10.71
C GLY A 46 -2.98 -12.99 9.22
N ASN A 47 -2.07 -12.08 8.85
CA ASN A 47 -1.71 -11.87 7.46
C ASN A 47 -0.94 -13.05 6.86
N ARG A 48 -0.06 -13.70 7.64
CA ARG A 48 0.58 -14.97 7.23
C ARG A 48 -0.43 -16.08 7.00
N LEU A 49 -1.39 -16.26 7.90
CA LEU A 49 -2.43 -17.29 7.76
C LEU A 49 -3.24 -17.09 6.47
N LEU A 50 -3.65 -15.85 6.20
CA LEU A 50 -4.39 -15.51 4.98
C LEU A 50 -3.56 -15.81 3.73
N ARG A 51 -2.31 -15.32 3.66
CA ARG A 51 -1.40 -15.53 2.53
C ARG A 51 -1.19 -17.01 2.23
N ASN A 52 -0.92 -17.81 3.26
CA ASN A 52 -0.65 -19.24 3.13
C ASN A 52 -1.86 -20.03 2.58
N ASN A 53 -3.07 -19.48 2.72
CA ASN A 53 -4.30 -20.06 2.20
C ASN A 53 -4.77 -19.39 0.89
N GLY A 54 -3.94 -18.54 0.26
CA GLY A 54 -4.28 -17.84 -0.98
C GLY A 54 -5.27 -16.68 -0.81
N PHE A 55 -5.46 -16.20 0.42
CA PHE A 55 -6.33 -15.06 0.75
C PHE A 55 -5.53 -13.79 1.02
N VAL A 56 -6.23 -12.66 0.94
CA VAL A 56 -5.71 -11.33 1.29
C VAL A 56 -6.46 -10.76 2.49
N PRO A 57 -5.86 -9.83 3.24
CA PRO A 57 -6.58 -9.03 4.22
C PRO A 57 -7.82 -8.37 3.61
N ALA A 58 -8.90 -8.28 4.40
CA ALA A 58 -10.18 -7.76 3.93
C ALA A 58 -10.06 -6.33 3.34
N TRP A 59 -9.20 -5.49 3.92
CA TRP A 59 -8.95 -4.14 3.41
C TRP A 59 -8.31 -4.14 2.02
N ILE A 60 -7.50 -5.14 1.65
CA ILE A 60 -6.92 -5.24 0.29
C ILE A 60 -8.01 -5.57 -0.72
N ALA A 61 -8.90 -6.51 -0.40
CA ALA A 61 -10.03 -6.84 -1.26
C ALA A 61 -10.96 -5.63 -1.44
N GLU A 62 -11.35 -4.98 -0.33
CA GLU A 62 -12.20 -3.78 -0.38
C GLU A 62 -11.54 -2.62 -1.14
N SER A 63 -10.22 -2.46 -1.01
CA SER A 63 -9.43 -1.48 -1.75
C SER A 63 -9.52 -1.69 -3.26
N LYS A 64 -9.38 -2.94 -3.71
CA LYS A 64 -9.50 -3.31 -5.14
C LYS A 64 -10.89 -3.01 -5.67
N ASP A 65 -11.94 -3.38 -4.94
CA ASP A 65 -13.33 -3.12 -5.34
C ASP A 65 -13.62 -1.62 -5.49
N ILE A 66 -13.06 -0.80 -4.59
CA ILE A 66 -13.18 0.66 -4.64
C ILE A 66 -12.47 1.21 -5.89
N ASP A 67 -11.27 0.71 -6.22
CA ASP A 67 -10.52 1.15 -7.39
C ASP A 67 -11.25 0.81 -8.70
N GLU A 68 -11.79 -0.40 -8.81
CA GLU A 68 -12.57 -0.82 -9.97
C GLU A 68 -13.83 0.04 -10.14
N GLU A 69 -14.56 0.31 -9.06
CA GLU A 69 -15.72 1.18 -9.08
C GLU A 69 -15.36 2.63 -9.43
N ARG A 70 -14.26 3.15 -8.88
CA ARG A 70 -13.72 4.48 -9.18
C ARG A 70 -13.39 4.62 -10.67
N GLU A 71 -12.64 3.67 -11.23
CA GLU A 71 -12.30 3.69 -12.65
C GLU A 71 -13.53 3.61 -13.55
N ARG A 72 -14.51 2.77 -13.19
CA ARG A 72 -15.77 2.66 -13.94
C ARG A 72 -16.51 4.00 -13.95
N LEU A 73 -16.67 4.63 -12.78
CA LEU A 73 -17.37 5.92 -12.67
C LEU A 73 -16.63 7.04 -13.40
N LEU A 74 -15.30 7.07 -13.35
CA LEU A 74 -14.50 8.06 -14.09
C LEU A 74 -14.66 7.91 -15.61
N ARG A 75 -14.66 6.68 -16.12
CA ARG A 75 -14.93 6.39 -17.54
C ARG A 75 -16.34 6.78 -17.96
N GLU A 76 -17.33 6.53 -17.12
CA GLU A 76 -18.71 6.96 -17.38
C GLU A 76 -18.84 8.48 -17.38
N ARG A 77 -18.17 9.16 -16.43
CA ARG A 77 -18.13 10.63 -16.36
C ARG A 77 -17.50 11.25 -17.61
N GLU A 78 -16.40 10.70 -18.09
CA GLU A 78 -15.74 11.18 -19.31
C GLU A 78 -16.65 11.08 -20.54
N LYS A 79 -17.48 10.03 -20.60
CA LYS A 79 -18.45 9.82 -21.68
C LYS A 79 -19.78 10.56 -21.48
N ALA A 80 -19.99 11.20 -20.34
CA ALA A 80 -21.25 11.86 -20.02
C ALA A 80 -21.33 13.23 -20.73
N VAL A 81 -22.09 13.28 -21.82
CA VAL A 81 -22.27 14.51 -22.62
C VAL A 81 -23.57 15.24 -22.28
N SER A 82 -24.58 14.55 -21.76
CA SER A 82 -25.88 15.14 -21.45
C SER A 82 -26.00 15.56 -19.98
N THR A 83 -26.76 16.63 -19.73
CA THR A 83 -27.06 17.11 -18.37
C THR A 83 -27.67 16.03 -17.48
N GLN A 84 -28.56 15.20 -18.04
CA GLN A 84 -29.17 14.09 -17.31
C GLN A 84 -28.15 13.01 -16.94
N ALA A 85 -27.23 12.67 -17.85
CA ALA A 85 -26.17 11.69 -17.56
C ALA A 85 -25.25 12.19 -16.43
N ILE A 86 -24.89 13.48 -16.45
CA ILE A 86 -24.09 14.11 -15.40
C ILE A 86 -24.86 14.11 -14.07
N ALA A 87 -26.14 14.49 -14.08
CA ALA A 87 -26.99 14.49 -12.88
C ALA A 87 -27.13 13.10 -12.25
N ASN A 88 -27.20 12.05 -13.06
CA ASN A 88 -27.29 10.66 -12.59
C ASN A 88 -25.98 10.15 -11.96
N LEU A 89 -24.82 10.73 -12.31
CA LEU A 89 -23.52 10.34 -11.77
C LEU A 89 -23.26 10.92 -10.37
N ALA A 90 -23.75 12.12 -10.08
CA ALA A 90 -23.56 12.82 -8.81
C ALA A 90 -23.88 11.97 -7.56
N PRO A 91 -25.06 11.31 -7.43
CA PRO A 91 -25.35 10.50 -6.25
C PRO A 91 -24.47 9.26 -6.12
N ARG A 92 -24.01 8.69 -7.24
CA ARG A 92 -23.11 7.52 -7.27
C ARG A 92 -21.70 7.90 -6.83
N ILE A 93 -21.19 9.03 -7.31
CA ILE A 93 -19.90 9.59 -6.85
C ILE A 93 -19.97 9.89 -5.35
N ALA A 94 -21.06 10.49 -4.87
CA ALA A 94 -21.25 10.74 -3.44
C ALA A 94 -21.29 9.45 -2.61
N ALA A 95 -21.91 8.38 -3.13
CA ALA A 95 -21.91 7.07 -2.47
C ALA A 95 -20.50 6.46 -2.40
N LEU A 96 -19.74 6.51 -3.49
CA LEU A 96 -18.36 6.05 -3.52
C LEU A 96 -17.48 6.86 -2.56
N ASN A 97 -17.63 8.18 -2.51
CA ASN A 97 -16.86 9.03 -1.59
C ASN A 97 -17.14 8.70 -0.12
N ARG A 98 -18.40 8.40 0.24
CA ARG A 98 -18.73 7.89 1.60
C ARG A 98 -18.04 6.55 1.89
N ARG A 99 -18.04 5.64 0.91
CA ARG A 99 -17.37 4.34 1.03
C ARG A 99 -15.85 4.50 1.20
N ILE A 100 -15.22 5.39 0.43
CA ILE A 100 -13.80 5.75 0.56
C ILE A 100 -13.50 6.29 1.95
N THR A 101 -14.34 7.18 2.50
CA THR A 101 -14.17 7.69 3.86
C THR A 101 -14.17 6.57 4.90
N LEU A 102 -15.13 5.64 4.83
CA LEU A 102 -15.20 4.51 5.74
C LEU A 102 -14.02 3.55 5.56
N PHE A 103 -13.60 3.31 4.33
CA PHE A 103 -12.42 2.51 4.02
C PHE A 103 -11.14 3.13 4.60
N ASN A 104 -10.94 4.44 4.46
CA ASN A 104 -9.74 5.13 4.96
C ASN A 104 -9.59 5.05 6.48
N MET A 105 -10.69 4.84 7.23
CA MET A 105 -10.66 4.57 8.67
C MET A 105 -10.16 3.16 9.01
N LYS A 106 -10.33 2.20 8.10
CA LYS A 106 -9.86 0.81 8.25
C LYS A 106 -8.45 0.61 7.69
N ALA A 107 -7.98 1.53 6.84
CA ALA A 107 -6.69 1.42 6.19
C ALA A 107 -5.54 1.40 7.23
N PRO A 108 -4.56 0.47 7.13
CA PRO A 108 -3.49 0.33 8.12
C PRO A 108 -2.59 1.56 8.28
N GLY A 109 -2.56 2.45 7.29
CA GLY A 109 -1.81 3.70 7.38
C GLY A 109 -2.14 4.68 6.24
N PRO A 110 -1.62 5.93 6.33
CA PRO A 110 -1.94 6.99 5.37
C PRO A 110 -1.57 6.65 3.93
N GLY A 111 -0.50 5.91 3.69
CA GLY A 111 -0.08 5.48 2.36
C GLY A 111 -1.02 4.48 1.67
N MET A 112 -2.00 3.93 2.40
CA MET A 112 -3.00 2.99 1.89
C MET A 112 -4.40 3.62 1.78
N GLN A 113 -4.54 4.89 2.17
CA GLN A 113 -5.78 5.64 2.02
C GLN A 113 -6.00 6.06 0.58
N LYS A 114 -7.27 6.20 0.19
CA LYS A 114 -7.69 6.62 -1.15
C LYS A 114 -8.21 8.04 -1.14
N ALA A 115 -7.87 8.78 -2.18
CA ALA A 115 -8.45 10.10 -2.40
C ALA A 115 -9.91 9.98 -2.86
N PRO A 116 -10.79 10.91 -2.45
CA PRO A 116 -12.14 10.99 -3.00
C PRO A 116 -12.09 11.22 -4.52
N VAL A 117 -13.20 10.85 -5.18
CA VAL A 117 -13.46 11.05 -6.61
C VAL A 117 -14.04 12.42 -6.88
#